data_AF-A0AAV4FF34-F1
#
_entry.id   AF-A0AAV4FF34-F1
#
_cell.length_a   1.000
_cell.length_b   1.000
_cell.length_c   1.000
_cell.angle_alpha   90.00
_cell.angle_beta   90.00
_cell.angle_gamma   90.00
#
_symmetry.space_group_name_H-M   'P 1'
#
loop_
_entity.id
_entity.type
_entity.pdbx_description
1 polymer ?
#
loop_
_entity_poly.entity_id
_entity_poly.type
_entity_poly.pdbx_seq_one_letter_code
_entity_poly.pdbx_strand_id
1 'polypeptide(L)'
;MPFMSNVGTPQGDSLSPVLFTIYLENALRDIRTTLPEPNSSYGREIPSEIAYADDVDFIGHDYANIAKIQETLEKYQLKVNTDKTEFTLLLKSEEDWKKVKKVGSLIDDNEDIERRKQLSFTALSRLNNLWLKDNKIKTATKVILYKSLVKSILLYNCSTWALTHTEEEKLNAFHRKQLK
;
A
#
# COMPACT_ATOMS: atom_id res chain seq x y z
N MET A 1 -9.17 -13.68 -37.65
CA MET A 1 -7.95 -14.33 -37.12
C MET A 1 -7.77 -13.88 -35.67
N PRO A 2 -7.46 -14.77 -34.73
CA PRO A 2 -7.14 -14.34 -33.36
C PRO A 2 -5.81 -13.56 -33.35
N PHE A 3 -5.74 -12.51 -32.55
CA PHE A 3 -4.51 -11.76 -32.31
C PHE A 3 -3.61 -12.57 -31.37
N MET A 4 -2.37 -12.87 -31.79
CA MET A 4 -1.39 -13.54 -30.93
C MET A 4 -0.68 -12.50 -30.05
N SER A 5 -0.70 -12.72 -28.74
CA SER A 5 0.14 -11.98 -27.79
C SER A 5 1.41 -12.76 -27.55
N ASN A 6 2.56 -12.20 -27.95
CA ASN A 6 3.87 -12.85 -27.82
C ASN A 6 4.66 -12.36 -26.60
N VAL A 7 4.20 -11.30 -25.93
CA VAL A 7 4.86 -10.69 -24.77
C VAL A 7 3.82 -10.36 -23.72
N GLY A 8 4.15 -10.63 -22.45
CA GLY A 8 3.29 -10.38 -21.30
C GLY A 8 2.31 -11.51 -20.99
N THR A 9 1.56 -11.32 -19.92
CA THR A 9 0.54 -12.26 -19.44
C THR A 9 -0.86 -11.63 -19.57
N PRO A 10 -1.93 -12.40 -19.84
CA PRO A 10 -3.27 -11.84 -19.97
C PRO A 10 -3.77 -11.22 -18.67
N GLN A 11 -4.24 -9.97 -18.70
CA GLN A 11 -4.87 -9.35 -17.54
C GLN A 11 -6.22 -10.03 -17.25
N GLY A 12 -6.45 -10.39 -15.98
CA GLY A 12 -7.66 -11.09 -15.53
C GLY A 12 -7.56 -12.62 -15.51
N ASP A 13 -6.47 -13.19 -16.04
CA ASP A 13 -6.17 -14.61 -15.85
C ASP A 13 -5.63 -14.83 -14.42
N SER A 14 -6.15 -15.85 -13.73
CA SER A 14 -5.77 -16.20 -12.35
C SER A 14 -4.30 -16.56 -12.18
N LEU A 15 -3.60 -17.05 -13.21
CA LEU A 15 -2.19 -17.42 -13.16
C LEU A 15 -1.25 -16.24 -13.46
N SER A 16 -1.73 -15.23 -14.19
CA SER A 16 -0.91 -14.10 -14.62
C SER A 16 -0.19 -13.38 -13.47
N PRO A 17 -0.82 -13.10 -12.32
CA PRO A 17 -0.12 -12.43 -11.21
C PRO A 17 1.02 -13.28 -10.66
N VAL A 18 0.81 -14.58 -10.48
CA VAL A 18 1.83 -15.50 -9.93
C VAL A 18 3.01 -15.62 -10.89
N LEU A 19 2.74 -15.79 -12.19
CA LEU A 19 3.76 -15.86 -13.21
C LEU A 19 4.58 -14.56 -13.26
N PHE A 20 3.92 -13.41 -13.19
CA PHE A 20 4.59 -12.12 -13.16
C PHE A 20 5.47 -11.97 -11.91
N THR A 21 5.00 -12.36 -10.72
CA THR A 21 5.80 -12.32 -9.49
C THR A 21 7.04 -13.20 -9.58
N ILE A 22 6.92 -14.43 -10.11
CA ILE A 22 8.07 -15.33 -10.30
C ILE A 22 9.08 -14.71 -11.29
N TYR A 23 8.57 -14.14 -12.39
CA TYR A 23 9.40 -13.50 -13.40
C TYR A 23 10.15 -12.29 -12.85
N LEU A 24 9.44 -11.41 -12.13
CA LEU A 24 10.02 -10.23 -11.49
C LEU A 24 11.05 -10.61 -10.42
N GLU A 25 10.78 -11.61 -9.58
CA GLU A 25 11.74 -12.09 -8.59
C GLU A 25 13.04 -12.59 -9.24
N ASN A 26 12.96 -13.25 -10.40
CA ASN A 26 14.17 -13.64 -11.13
C ASN A 26 14.99 -12.42 -11.57
N ALA A 27 14.34 -11.36 -12.04
CA ALA A 27 15.02 -10.11 -12.38
C ALA A 27 15.59 -9.39 -11.14
N LEU A 28 14.87 -9.40 -10.02
CA LEU A 28 15.32 -8.82 -8.75
C LEU A 28 16.55 -9.54 -8.19
N ARG A 29 16.67 -10.86 -8.36
CA ARG A 29 17.89 -11.60 -7.97
C ARG A 29 19.13 -11.06 -8.68
N ASP A 30 19.04 -10.79 -9.97
CA ASP A 30 20.16 -10.19 -10.71
C ASP A 30 20.44 -8.77 -10.22
N ILE A 31 19.40 -7.96 -9.96
CA ILE A 31 19.58 -6.61 -9.38
C ILE A 31 20.34 -6.70 -8.06
N ARG A 32 19.99 -7.63 -7.17
CA ARG A 32 20.66 -7.80 -5.87
C ARG A 32 22.16 -8.12 -6.01
N THR A 33 22.58 -8.81 -7.07
CA THR A 33 24.02 -9.01 -7.35
C THR A 33 24.76 -7.72 -7.72
N THR A 34 24.02 -6.71 -8.17
CA THR A 34 24.57 -5.42 -8.58
C THR A 34 24.59 -4.37 -7.47
N LEU A 35 23.87 -4.61 -6.37
CA LEU A 35 23.80 -3.71 -5.22
C LEU A 35 24.94 -3.99 -4.22
N PRO A 36 25.48 -2.94 -3.58
CA PRO A 36 26.71 -3.04 -2.77
C PRO A 36 26.55 -3.84 -1.46
N GLU A 37 25.35 -3.89 -0.89
CA GLU A 37 25.10 -4.63 0.37
C GLU A 37 24.02 -5.71 0.17
N PRO A 38 24.35 -7.00 0.37
CA PRO A 38 23.36 -8.08 0.33
C PRO A 38 22.44 -8.08 1.56
N ASN A 39 22.80 -7.34 2.61
CA ASN A 39 22.04 -7.20 3.84
C ASN A 39 21.59 -5.76 4.00
N SER A 40 20.50 -5.55 4.73
CA SER A 40 20.04 -4.20 5.06
C SER A 40 21.03 -3.46 5.95
N SER A 41 21.30 -2.21 5.60
CA SER A 41 22.11 -1.29 6.40
C SER A 41 21.48 -0.98 7.78
N TYR A 42 20.22 -1.33 7.97
CA TYR A 42 19.46 -1.18 9.22
C TYR A 42 19.32 -2.49 10.01
N GLY A 43 20.10 -3.53 9.66
CA GLY A 43 20.05 -4.83 10.33
C GLY A 43 18.90 -5.73 9.83
N ARG A 44 18.60 -6.82 10.56
CA ARG A 44 17.61 -7.82 10.10
C ARG A 44 16.15 -7.37 10.21
N GLU A 45 15.90 -6.28 10.92
CA GLU A 45 14.54 -5.81 11.25
C GLU A 45 13.88 -5.07 10.10
N ILE A 46 14.67 -4.33 9.30
CA ILE A 46 14.20 -3.57 8.14
C ILE A 46 14.82 -4.21 6.90
N PRO A 47 14.04 -4.70 5.92
CA PRO A 47 14.59 -5.24 4.68
C PRO A 47 15.18 -4.13 3.80
N SER A 48 16.18 -4.45 2.98
CA SER A 48 16.77 -3.52 2.00
C SER A 48 15.93 -3.37 0.73
N GLU A 49 14.97 -4.28 0.52
CA GLU A 49 14.09 -4.32 -0.63
C GLU A 49 12.70 -4.79 -0.18
N ILE A 50 11.65 -4.10 -0.65
CA ILE A 50 10.25 -4.49 -0.44
C ILE A 50 9.57 -4.44 -1.80
N ALA A 51 8.79 -5.48 -2.12
CA ALA A 51 8.07 -5.56 -3.39
C ALA A 51 6.59 -5.91 -3.19
N TYR A 52 5.71 -5.23 -3.91
CA TYR A 52 4.29 -5.52 -3.99
C TYR A 52 3.82 -5.40 -5.44
N ALA A 53 3.46 -6.53 -6.07
CA ALA A 53 3.17 -6.59 -7.50
C ALA A 53 4.35 -6.01 -8.33
N ASP A 54 4.14 -4.90 -9.04
CA ASP A 54 5.16 -4.18 -9.81
C ASP A 54 5.85 -3.06 -9.04
N ASP A 55 5.31 -2.64 -7.89
CA ASP A 55 5.94 -1.64 -7.03
C ASP A 55 7.11 -2.28 -6.25
N VAL A 56 8.32 -1.76 -6.44
CA VAL A 56 9.53 -2.19 -5.74
C VAL A 56 10.22 -0.99 -5.12
N ASP A 57 10.48 -1.07 -3.82
CA ASP A 57 11.15 -0.04 -3.03
C ASP A 57 12.49 -0.58 -2.51
N PHE A 58 13.55 0.23 -2.63
CA PHE A 58 14.86 -0.04 -2.06
C PHE A 58 15.10 0.90 -0.87
N ILE A 59 15.58 0.34 0.25
CA ILE A 59 15.76 1.03 1.52
C ILE A 59 17.23 0.94 1.93
N GLY A 60 17.86 2.08 2.20
CA GLY A 60 19.26 2.16 2.58
C GLY A 60 19.66 3.59 2.98
N HIS A 61 20.94 3.78 3.29
CA HIS A 61 21.50 5.09 3.61
C HIS A 61 21.70 5.99 2.38
N ASP A 62 21.87 5.37 1.21
CA ASP A 62 22.08 6.05 -0.07
C ASP A 62 20.98 5.70 -1.06
N TYR A 63 20.77 6.58 -2.04
CA TYR A 63 19.85 6.29 -3.13
C TYR A 63 20.33 5.12 -3.96
N ALA A 64 19.40 4.21 -4.27
CA ALA A 64 19.67 3.12 -5.19
C ALA A 64 20.05 3.66 -6.57
N ASN A 65 21.01 3.00 -7.23
CA ASN A 65 21.45 3.39 -8.57
C ASN A 65 20.40 2.95 -9.61
N ILE A 66 19.42 3.82 -9.86
CA ILE A 66 18.30 3.56 -10.78
C ILE A 66 18.78 3.23 -12.19
N ALA A 67 19.84 3.85 -12.68
CA ALA A 67 20.38 3.56 -14.01
C ALA A 67 20.83 2.10 -14.14
N LYS A 68 21.50 1.57 -13.11
CA LYS A 68 21.95 0.17 -13.06
C LYS A 68 20.79 -0.82 -12.93
N ILE A 69 19.78 -0.44 -12.14
CA ILE A 69 18.54 -1.23 -12.00
C ILE A 69 17.84 -1.31 -13.35
N GLN A 70 17.71 -0.18 -14.05
CA GLN A 70 17.07 -0.12 -15.36
C GLN A 70 17.82 -0.98 -16.40
N GLU A 71 19.15 -0.87 -16.48
CA GLU A 71 19.97 -1.70 -17.37
C GLU A 71 19.75 -3.21 -17.10
N THR A 72 19.57 -3.59 -15.83
CA THR A 72 19.32 -4.97 -15.46
C THR A 72 17.91 -5.42 -15.85
N LEU A 73 16.88 -4.60 -15.59
CA LEU A 73 15.48 -4.90 -15.95
C LEU A 73 15.24 -4.96 -17.46
N GLU A 74 15.98 -4.17 -18.25
CA GLU A 74 15.88 -4.21 -19.71
C GLU A 74 16.26 -5.58 -20.29
N LYS A 75 17.15 -6.34 -19.64
CA LYS A 75 17.49 -7.73 -20.01
C LYS A 75 16.29 -8.68 -19.88
N TYR A 76 15.35 -8.32 -19.00
CA TYR A 76 14.09 -9.01 -18.74
C TYR A 76 12.93 -8.38 -19.50
N GLN A 77 13.18 -7.49 -20.47
CA GLN A 77 12.12 -6.77 -21.20
C GLN A 77 11.16 -6.02 -20.25
N LEU A 78 11.61 -5.70 -19.04
CA LEU A 78 10.89 -4.90 -18.05
C LEU A 78 11.38 -3.46 -18.16
N LYS A 79 10.44 -2.52 -18.17
CA LYS A 79 10.74 -1.09 -18.27
C LYS A 79 10.31 -0.38 -17.00
N VAL A 80 11.24 0.36 -16.40
CA VAL A 80 10.95 1.24 -15.27
C VAL A 80 10.11 2.43 -15.74
N ASN A 81 9.06 2.75 -14.99
CA ASN A 81 8.32 3.98 -15.19
C ASN A 81 8.96 5.11 -14.38
N THR A 82 9.87 5.85 -15.02
CA THR A 82 10.62 6.94 -14.39
C THR A 82 9.73 8.07 -13.87
N ASP A 83 8.58 8.32 -14.50
CA ASP A 83 7.64 9.37 -14.09
C ASP A 83 6.93 9.03 -12.77
N LYS A 84 6.84 7.74 -12.44
CA LYS A 84 6.27 7.24 -11.19
C LYS A 84 7.34 6.89 -10.15
N THR A 85 8.62 6.91 -10.50
CA THR A 85 9.70 6.62 -9.56
C THR A 85 9.88 7.80 -8.62
N GLU A 86 9.75 7.53 -7.32
CA GLU A 86 9.82 8.55 -6.27
C GLU A 86 11.02 8.28 -5.35
N PHE A 87 11.67 9.35 -4.89
CA PHE A 87 12.73 9.29 -3.89
C PHE A 87 12.21 9.90 -2.59
N THR A 88 12.27 9.13 -1.50
CA THR A 88 11.81 9.57 -0.19
C THR A 88 12.97 9.57 0.80
N LEU A 89 13.20 10.72 1.43
CA LEU A 89 14.21 10.88 2.47
C LEU A 89 13.55 10.80 3.85
N LEU A 90 13.90 9.76 4.62
CA LEU A 90 13.36 9.54 5.97
C LEU A 90 14.25 10.20 7.02
N LEU A 91 14.09 11.52 7.19
CA LEU A 91 14.79 12.29 8.23
C LEU A 91 13.81 12.79 9.29
N LYS A 92 14.20 12.68 10.56
CA LYS A 92 13.41 13.18 11.69
C LYS A 92 13.19 14.70 11.65
N SER A 93 14.11 15.44 11.05
CA SER A 93 14.01 16.89 10.87
C SER A 93 13.01 17.31 9.78
N GLU A 94 12.62 16.38 8.92
CA GLU A 94 11.76 16.63 7.77
C GLU A 94 10.34 16.10 8.04
N GLU A 95 9.34 16.68 7.38
CA GLU A 95 7.94 16.24 7.50
C GLU A 95 7.36 15.67 6.20
N ASP A 96 8.02 15.87 5.07
CA ASP A 96 7.48 15.48 3.75
C ASP A 96 7.23 13.98 3.65
N TRP A 97 8.09 13.15 4.27
CA TRP A 97 7.93 11.71 4.29
C TRP A 97 6.65 11.25 4.99
N LYS A 98 6.09 12.03 5.92
CA LYS A 98 4.85 11.68 6.63
C LYS A 98 3.66 11.55 5.68
N LYS A 99 3.70 12.24 4.54
CA LYS A 99 2.65 12.23 3.50
C LYS A 99 2.94 11.29 2.35
N VAL A 100 4.10 10.63 2.33
CA VAL A 100 4.44 9.62 1.32
C VAL A 100 3.52 8.43 1.50
N LYS A 101 2.99 7.94 0.38
CA LYS A 101 1.99 6.86 0.35
C LYS A 101 2.60 5.58 -0.22
N LYS A 102 2.44 4.47 0.48
CA LYS A 102 2.86 3.13 0.04
C LYS A 102 1.71 2.14 0.20
N VAL A 103 1.40 1.39 -0.86
CA VAL A 103 0.29 0.40 -0.92
C VAL A 103 -1.03 0.93 -0.33
N GLY A 104 -1.28 2.22 -0.57
CA GLY A 104 -2.48 2.90 -0.12
C GLY A 104 -2.46 3.43 1.32
N SER A 105 -1.42 3.28 2.13
CA SER A 105 -1.25 3.88 3.46
C SER A 105 -0.17 4.97 3.47
N LEU A 106 -0.26 5.95 4.38
CA LEU A 106 0.84 6.88 4.64
C LEU A 106 1.90 6.23 5.54
N ILE A 107 3.16 6.66 5.41
CA ILE A 107 4.27 6.14 6.23
C ILE A 107 4.13 6.57 7.69
N ASP A 108 3.66 7.79 7.96
CA ASP A 108 3.40 8.24 9.33
C ASP A 108 2.06 7.73 9.83
N ASP A 109 2.09 7.05 10.97
CA ASP A 109 0.90 6.43 11.58
C ASP A 109 -0.18 7.46 11.91
N ASN A 110 0.18 8.62 12.45
CA ASN A 110 -0.80 9.63 12.86
C ASN A 110 -1.50 10.25 11.65
N GLU A 111 -0.73 10.60 10.62
CA GLU A 111 -1.27 11.10 9.36
C GLU A 111 -2.14 10.05 8.67
N ASP A 112 -1.74 8.76 8.65
CA ASP A 112 -2.59 7.72 8.06
C ASP A 112 -3.88 7.52 8.85
N ILE A 113 -3.82 7.45 10.18
CA ILE A 113 -4.99 7.29 11.05
C ILE A 113 -5.99 8.43 10.83
N GLU A 114 -5.55 9.69 10.80
CA GLU A 114 -6.45 10.79 10.56
C GLU A 114 -7.04 10.77 9.15
N ARG A 115 -6.24 10.42 8.15
CA ARG A 115 -6.76 10.22 6.80
C ARG A 115 -7.79 9.09 6.74
N ARG A 116 -7.58 7.95 7.44
CA ARG A 116 -8.57 6.85 7.52
C ARG A 116 -9.86 7.27 8.21
N LYS A 117 -9.77 8.05 9.29
CA LYS A 117 -10.95 8.63 9.95
C LYS A 117 -11.74 9.49 8.96
N GLN A 118 -11.09 10.39 8.24
CA GLN A 118 -11.73 11.23 7.22
C GLN A 118 -12.38 10.40 6.12
N LEU A 119 -11.65 9.44 5.53
CA LEU A 119 -12.17 8.56 4.47
C LEU A 119 -13.38 7.74 4.93
N SER A 120 -13.32 7.16 6.14
CA SER A 120 -14.43 6.40 6.72
C SER A 120 -15.65 7.29 6.97
N PHE A 121 -15.43 8.53 7.41
CA PHE A 121 -16.51 9.49 7.64
C PHE A 121 -17.16 9.91 6.31
N THR A 122 -16.37 10.15 5.25
CA THR A 122 -16.91 10.41 3.91
C THR A 122 -17.70 9.21 3.38
N ALA A 123 -17.20 7.99 3.58
CA ALA A 123 -17.91 6.77 3.18
C ALA A 123 -19.26 6.64 3.90
N LEU A 124 -19.29 6.86 5.22
CA LEU A 124 -20.53 6.87 6.00
C LEU A 124 -21.50 7.95 5.52
N SER A 125 -20.99 9.15 5.23
CA SER A 125 -21.80 10.27 4.77
C SER A 125 -22.51 9.98 3.44
N ARG A 126 -21.88 9.21 2.54
CA ARG A 126 -22.52 8.76 1.30
C ARG A 126 -23.68 7.79 1.55
N LEU A 127 -23.66 7.10 2.68
CA LEU A 127 -24.72 6.19 3.11
C LEU A 127 -25.83 6.88 3.91
N ASN A 128 -25.73 8.20 4.17
CA ASN A 128 -26.70 8.95 4.99
C ASN A 128 -28.15 8.77 4.55
N ASN A 129 -28.44 8.64 3.25
CA ASN A 129 -29.81 8.38 2.79
C ASN A 129 -30.35 7.03 3.31
N LEU A 130 -29.52 5.99 3.34
CA LEU A 130 -29.89 4.67 3.87
C LEU A 130 -29.98 4.66 5.41
N TRP A 131 -29.19 5.51 6.07
CA TRP A 131 -29.18 5.61 7.54
C TRP A 131 -30.34 6.47 8.07
N LEU A 132 -30.51 7.68 7.52
CA LEU A 132 -31.41 8.73 8.01
C LEU A 132 -32.80 8.74 7.35
N LYS A 133 -32.90 8.34 6.08
CA LYS A 133 -34.17 8.47 5.34
C LYS A 133 -34.93 7.15 5.20
N ASP A 134 -34.23 6.01 5.29
CA ASP A 134 -34.83 4.71 5.01
C ASP A 134 -34.98 3.84 6.28
N ASN A 135 -36.22 3.70 6.74
CA ASN A 135 -36.61 2.77 7.80
C ASN A 135 -36.91 1.36 7.26
N LYS A 136 -36.81 1.12 5.95
CA LYS A 136 -37.06 -0.20 5.35
C LYS A 136 -35.91 -1.18 5.56
N ILE A 137 -34.72 -0.68 5.91
CA ILE A 137 -33.54 -1.50 6.14
C ILE A 137 -33.44 -1.84 7.63
N LYS A 138 -33.42 -3.13 7.94
CA LYS A 138 -33.22 -3.63 9.30
C LYS A 138 -31.88 -3.18 9.87
N THR A 139 -31.82 -2.88 11.16
CA THR A 139 -30.60 -2.48 11.86
C THR A 139 -29.46 -3.49 11.66
N ALA A 140 -29.77 -4.79 11.67
CA ALA A 140 -28.79 -5.84 11.39
C ALA A 140 -28.10 -5.66 10.03
N THR A 141 -28.85 -5.34 8.98
CA THR A 141 -28.30 -5.06 7.64
C THR A 141 -27.49 -3.78 7.63
N LYS A 142 -27.94 -2.71 8.32
CA LYS A 142 -27.15 -1.46 8.46
C LYS A 142 -25.79 -1.72 9.12
N VAL A 143 -25.74 -2.58 10.15
CA VAL A 143 -24.49 -2.98 10.81
C VAL A 143 -23.57 -3.76 9.88
N ILE A 144 -24.11 -4.68 9.06
CA ILE A 144 -23.32 -5.40 8.05
C ILE A 144 -22.73 -4.42 7.04
N LEU A 145 -23.55 -3.52 6.49
CA LEU A 145 -23.09 -2.50 5.54
C LEU A 145 -22.00 -1.60 6.14
N TYR A 146 -22.19 -1.16 7.39
CA TYR A 146 -21.17 -0.39 8.10
C TYR A 146 -19.84 -1.14 8.21
N LYS A 147 -19.87 -2.41 8.65
CA LYS A 147 -18.67 -3.23 8.80
C LYS A 147 -17.93 -3.37 7.47
N SER A 148 -18.67 -3.64 6.38
CA SER A 148 -18.09 -3.92 5.07
C SER A 148 -17.63 -2.68 4.30
N LEU A 149 -18.28 -1.52 4.49
CA LEU A 149 -18.04 -0.32 3.67
C LEU A 149 -17.38 0.84 4.42
N VAL A 150 -17.50 0.90 5.74
CA VAL A 150 -16.98 2.01 6.55
C VAL A 150 -15.88 1.53 7.48
N LYS A 151 -16.13 0.48 8.27
CA LYS A 151 -15.12 -0.07 9.19
C LYS A 151 -13.91 -0.63 8.45
N SER A 152 -14.13 -1.29 7.32
CA SER A 152 -13.06 -1.78 6.44
C SER A 152 -12.14 -0.66 5.95
N ILE A 153 -12.68 0.52 5.63
CA ILE A 153 -11.90 1.70 5.25
C ILE A 153 -11.14 2.26 6.46
N LEU A 154 -11.80 2.36 7.62
CA LEU A 154 -11.20 2.87 8.85
C LEU A 154 -10.00 2.03 9.31
N LEU A 155 -10.07 0.70 9.14
CA LEU A 155 -9.06 -0.25 9.63
C LEU A 155 -8.15 -0.79 8.53
N TYR A 156 -8.18 -0.22 7.33
CA TYR A 156 -7.30 -0.66 6.25
C TYR A 156 -5.83 -0.48 6.67
N ASN A 157 -5.06 -1.57 6.62
CA ASN A 157 -3.66 -1.66 7.07
C ASN A 157 -3.43 -1.21 8.53
N CYS A 158 -4.44 -1.25 9.41
CA CYS A 158 -4.26 -0.82 10.80
C CYS A 158 -3.25 -1.66 11.59
N SER A 159 -2.90 -2.86 11.10
CA SER A 159 -1.86 -3.71 11.68
C SER A 159 -0.45 -3.16 11.54
N THR A 160 -0.23 -2.16 10.67
CA THR A 160 1.09 -1.53 10.51
C THR A 160 1.31 -0.38 11.47
N TRP A 161 0.26 0.11 12.13
CA TRP A 161 0.37 1.24 13.06
C TRP A 161 0.95 0.82 14.40
N ALA A 162 1.94 1.57 14.89
CA ALA A 162 2.49 1.43 16.22
C ALA A 162 1.64 2.18 17.26
N LEU A 163 0.39 1.75 17.43
CA LEU A 163 -0.57 2.40 18.34
C LEU A 163 -0.20 2.22 19.81
N THR A 164 -0.33 3.30 20.58
CA THR A 164 -0.45 3.23 22.04
C THR A 164 -1.87 2.85 22.47
N HIS A 165 -2.03 2.34 23.69
CA HIS A 165 -3.35 2.02 24.25
C HIS A 165 -4.31 3.22 24.22
N THR A 166 -3.80 4.42 24.50
CA THR A 166 -4.59 5.66 24.46
C THR A 166 -5.09 5.99 23.05
N GLU A 167 -4.28 5.75 22.02
CA GLU A 167 -4.67 5.99 20.62
C GLU A 167 -5.69 4.96 20.15
N GLU A 168 -5.53 3.70 20.56
CA GLU A 168 -6.51 2.65 20.30
C GLU A 168 -7.86 2.99 20.94
N GLU A 169 -7.89 3.46 22.20
CA GLU A 169 -9.11 3.91 22.86
C GLU A 169 -9.79 5.07 22.13
N LYS A 170 -9.00 6.05 21.66
CA LYS A 170 -9.51 7.17 20.85
C LYS A 170 -10.09 6.68 19.53
N LEU A 171 -9.43 5.76 18.84
CA LEU A 171 -9.92 5.16 17.60
C LEU A 171 -11.22 4.38 17.84
N ASN A 172 -11.28 3.61 18.92
CA ASN A 172 -12.48 2.89 19.34
C ASN A 172 -13.64 3.84 19.70
N ALA A 173 -13.35 4.96 20.37
CA ALA A 173 -14.35 5.99 20.65
C ALA A 173 -14.89 6.62 19.36
N PHE A 174 -14.01 6.92 18.39
CA PHE A 174 -14.39 7.42 17.06
C PHE A 174 -15.29 6.41 16.33
N HIS A 175 -14.88 5.15 16.27
CA HIS A 175 -15.66 4.05 15.68
C HIS A 175 -17.07 3.95 16.28
N ARG A 176 -17.19 3.99 17.61
CA ARG A 176 -18.50 3.96 18.30
C ARG A 176 -19.36 5.17 17.99
N LYS A 177 -18.77 6.36 17.82
CA LYS A 177 -19.51 7.58 17.48
C LYS A 177 -20.20 7.48 16.11
N GLN A 178 -19.60 6.76 15.16
CA GLN A 178 -20.19 6.54 13.83
C GLN A 178 -21.41 5.61 13.82
N LEU A 179 -21.64 4.86 14.90
CA LEU A 179 -22.75 3.91 15.04
C LEU A 179 -23.92 4.46 15.87
N LYS A 180 -23.79 5.68 16.40
CA LYS A 180 -24.88 6.39 17.09
C LYS A 180 -25.79 7.06 16.07
#